data_AF-A0A9N9R5V1-F1
#
_entry.id   AF-A0A9N9R5V1-F1
#
_cell.length_a   1.000
_cell.length_b   1.000
_cell.length_c   1.000
_cell.angle_alpha   90.00
_cell.angle_beta   90.00
_cell.angle_gamma   90.00
#
_symmetry.space_group_name_H-M   'P 1'
#
loop_
_entity.id
_entity.type
_entity.pdbx_description
1 polymer ?
#
loop_
_entity_poly.entity_id
_entity_poly.type
_entity_poly.pdbx_seq_one_letter_code
_entity_poly.pdbx_strand_id
1 'polypeptide(L)'
;MAIITHQNSEIKTSMEFISSKYDDYVDRISILEQENADYKKQIISLESKLEQIEKNSRTSMLEIRNIPKQQHENKEILRKIVMDIGKKKIYTLRTEKYEKLLDLNPQKKLRIVPL
;
A
#
# COMPACT_ATOMS: atom_id res chain seq x y z
N MET A 1 -69.26 -4.67 15.93
CA MET A 1 -68.54 -3.37 16.03
C MET A 1 -67.27 -3.47 16.87
N ALA A 2 -67.31 -3.97 18.12
CA ALA A 2 -66.15 -4.03 19.02
C ALA A 2 -64.94 -4.89 18.53
N ILE A 3 -65.21 -5.98 17.79
CA ILE A 3 -64.16 -6.87 17.26
C ILE A 3 -63.34 -6.18 16.16
N ILE A 4 -64.01 -5.44 15.27
CA ILE A 4 -63.37 -4.71 14.16
C ILE A 4 -62.49 -3.57 14.71
N THR A 5 -62.97 -2.86 15.74
CA THR A 5 -62.18 -1.81 16.40
C THR A 5 -60.95 -2.36 17.11
N HIS A 6 -61.05 -3.56 17.69
CA HIS A 6 -59.92 -4.22 18.34
C HIS A 6 -58.87 -4.68 17.33
N GLN A 7 -59.29 -5.35 16.25
CA GLN A 7 -58.40 -5.77 15.15
C GLN A 7 -57.69 -4.57 14.50
N ASN A 8 -58.40 -3.47 14.26
CA ASN A 8 -57.80 -2.25 13.72
C ASN A 8 -56.75 -1.65 14.68
N SER A 9 -56.95 -1.78 15.99
CA SER A 9 -55.97 -1.35 16.99
C SER A 9 -54.70 -2.20 16.94
N GLU A 10 -54.84 -3.52 16.85
CA GLU A 10 -53.69 -4.44 16.77
C GLU A 10 -52.88 -4.26 15.47
N ILE A 11 -53.58 -4.01 14.36
CA ILE A 11 -52.94 -3.68 13.08
C ILE A 11 -52.14 -2.39 13.20
N LYS A 12 -52.71 -1.35 13.83
CA LYS A 12 -52.01 -0.08 14.05
C LYS A 12 -50.75 -0.27 14.89
N THR A 13 -50.83 -1.01 16.00
CA THR A 13 -49.67 -1.30 16.85
C THR A 13 -48.59 -2.08 16.10
N SER A 14 -48.98 -3.06 15.28
CA SER A 14 -48.05 -3.83 14.45
C SER A 14 -47.37 -2.95 13.40
N MET A 15 -48.11 -2.02 12.81
CA MET A 15 -47.59 -1.06 11.83
C MET A 15 -46.58 -0.09 12.49
N GLU A 16 -46.90 0.43 13.68
CA GLU A 16 -46.01 1.30 14.45
C GLU A 16 -44.71 0.57 14.84
N PHE A 17 -44.81 -0.71 15.25
CA PHE A 17 -43.64 -1.54 15.54
C PHE A 17 -42.76 -1.76 14.31
N ILE A 18 -43.38 -2.08 13.15
CA ILE A 18 -42.65 -2.26 11.90
C ILE A 18 -41.98 -0.96 11.46
N SER A 19 -42.66 0.18 11.58
CA SER A 19 -42.09 1.49 11.24
C SER A 19 -40.87 1.79 12.11
N SER A 20 -40.99 1.59 13.43
CA SER A 20 -39.85 1.78 14.35
C SER A 20 -38.68 0.85 14.01
N LYS A 21 -38.94 -0.42 13.68
CA LYS A 21 -37.88 -1.35 13.27
C LYS A 21 -37.25 -0.96 11.94
N TYR A 22 -38.04 -0.42 11.02
CA TYR A 22 -37.54 0.06 9.74
C TYR A 22 -36.55 1.22 9.95
N ASP A 23 -36.91 2.20 10.79
CA ASP A 23 -36.04 3.33 11.12
C ASP A 23 -34.74 2.84 11.79
N ASP A 24 -34.83 1.90 12.75
CA ASP A 24 -33.65 1.27 13.37
C ASP A 24 -32.71 0.62 12.33
N TYR A 25 -33.28 -0.04 11.31
CA TYR A 25 -32.49 -0.69 10.27
C TYR A 25 -31.86 0.32 9.31
N VAL A 26 -32.55 1.40 8.97
CA VAL A 26 -32.02 2.48 8.14
C VAL A 26 -30.81 3.11 8.82
N ASP A 27 -30.93 3.43 10.12
CA ASP A 27 -29.82 3.98 10.90
C ASP A 27 -28.63 3.02 10.94
N ARG A 28 -28.90 1.73 11.17
CA ARG A 28 -27.85 0.71 11.21
C ARG A 28 -27.14 0.54 9.87
N ILE A 29 -27.87 0.59 8.76
CA ILE A 29 -27.29 0.54 7.41
C ILE A 29 -26.41 1.76 7.19
N SER A 30 -26.89 2.96 7.54
CA SER A 30 -26.11 4.19 7.39
C SER A 30 -24.79 4.14 8.18
N ILE A 31 -24.81 3.61 9.40
CA ILE A 31 -23.59 3.43 10.22
C ILE A 31 -22.62 2.46 9.52
N LEU A 32 -23.12 1.31 9.05
CA LEU A 32 -22.30 0.30 8.37
C LEU A 32 -21.68 0.82 7.08
N GLU A 33 -22.41 1.63 6.30
CA GLU A 33 -21.88 2.26 5.09
C GLU A 33 -20.76 3.25 5.41
N GLN A 34 -20.93 4.04 6.49
CA GLN A 34 -19.90 4.97 6.96
C GLN A 34 -18.65 4.23 7.45
N GLU A 35 -18.82 3.19 8.28
CA GLU A 35 -17.71 2.36 8.74
C GLU A 35 -16.96 1.71 7.56
N ASN A 36 -17.69 1.21 6.56
CA ASN A 36 -17.09 0.63 5.36
C ASN A 36 -16.23 1.65 4.60
N ALA A 37 -16.71 2.89 4.47
CA ALA A 37 -15.95 3.96 3.84
C ALA A 37 -14.66 4.29 4.62
N ASP A 38 -14.73 4.30 5.96
CA ASP A 38 -13.58 4.59 6.80
C ASP A 38 -12.55 3.44 6.80
N TYR A 39 -13.01 2.18 6.82
CA TYR A 39 -12.12 1.03 6.63
C TYR A 39 -11.39 1.07 5.30
N LYS A 40 -12.08 1.43 4.19
CA LYS A 40 -11.44 1.59 2.88
C LYS A 40 -10.35 2.67 2.89
N LYS A 41 -10.60 3.82 3.51
CA LYS A 41 -9.58 4.87 3.67
C LYS A 41 -8.39 4.38 4.49
N GLN A 42 -8.65 3.62 5.56
CA GLN A 42 -7.60 3.06 6.39
C GLN A 42 -6.75 2.05 5.62
N ILE A 43 -7.36 1.18 4.82
CA ILE A 43 -6.65 0.23 3.96
C ILE A 43 -5.70 0.97 3.01
N ILE A 44 -6.20 1.97 2.28
CA ILE A 44 -5.37 2.77 1.35
C ILE A 44 -4.20 3.43 2.09
N SER A 45 -4.43 3.96 3.29
CA SER A 45 -3.38 4.56 4.12
C SER A 45 -2.31 3.54 4.52
N LEU A 46 -2.72 2.33 4.89
CA LEU A 46 -1.81 1.26 5.30
C LEU A 46 -1.01 0.73 4.10
N GLU A 47 -1.64 0.55 2.95
CA GLU A 47 -0.96 0.14 1.71
C GLU A 47 0.11 1.14 1.30
N SER A 48 -0.21 2.45 1.36
CA SER A 48 0.75 3.51 1.06
C SER A 48 1.95 3.50 2.03
N LYS A 49 1.70 3.28 3.32
CA LYS A 49 2.78 3.14 4.31
C LYS A 49 3.65 1.92 4.03
N LEU A 50 3.04 0.80 3.64
CA LEU A 50 3.75 -0.42 3.30
C LEU A 50 4.65 -0.19 2.09
N GLU A 51 4.13 0.41 1.02
CA GLU A 51 4.91 0.77 -0.17
C GLU A 51 6.10 1.69 0.19
N GLN A 52 5.86 2.68 1.05
CA GLN A 52 6.92 3.57 1.50
C GLN A 52 8.01 2.82 2.29
N ILE A 53 7.63 1.89 3.16
CA ILE A 53 8.57 1.05 3.91
C ILE A 53 9.38 0.17 2.95
N GLU A 54 8.74 -0.45 1.96
CA GLU A 54 9.43 -1.27 0.96
C GLU A 54 10.41 -0.45 0.14
N LYS A 55 9.99 0.74 -0.32
CA LYS A 55 10.86 1.66 -1.03
C LYS A 55 12.05 2.05 -0.17
N ASN A 56 11.81 2.44 1.08
CA ASN A 56 12.85 2.83 2.03
C ASN A 56 13.82 1.68 2.32
N SER A 57 13.32 0.46 2.49
CA SER A 57 14.13 -0.76 2.62
C SER A 57 15.08 -0.96 1.42
N ARG A 58 14.62 -0.62 0.22
CA ARG A 58 15.40 -0.69 -1.02
C ARG A 58 16.27 0.53 -1.29
N THR A 59 16.08 1.68 -0.61
CA THR A 59 16.91 2.88 -0.83
C THR A 59 18.39 2.65 -0.51
N SER A 60 18.70 1.69 0.36
CA SER A 60 20.07 1.25 0.66
C SER A 60 20.63 0.17 -0.29
N MET A 61 19.92 -0.16 -1.36
CA MET A 61 20.27 -1.25 -2.26
C MET A 61 20.56 -0.70 -3.65
N LEU A 62 21.76 -0.98 -4.16
CA LEU A 62 22.10 -0.70 -5.56
C LEU A 62 21.95 -2.00 -6.34
N GLU A 63 20.98 -2.06 -7.25
CA GLU A 63 20.81 -3.18 -8.17
C GLU A 63 21.51 -2.85 -9.49
N ILE A 64 22.49 -3.68 -9.88
CA ILE A 64 23.18 -3.57 -11.16
C ILE A 64 22.70 -4.73 -12.04
N ARG A 65 21.92 -4.41 -13.07
CA ARG A 65 21.36 -5.37 -14.03
C ARG A 65 22.19 -5.39 -15.31
N ASN A 66 22.06 -6.44 -16.13
CA ASN A 66 22.77 -6.63 -17.40
C ASN A 66 24.29 -6.76 -17.30
N ILE A 67 24.80 -7.35 -16.20
CA ILE A 67 26.21 -7.74 -16.13
C ILE A 67 26.38 -9.03 -16.96
N PRO A 68 27.30 -9.06 -17.95
CA PRO A 68 27.59 -10.27 -18.71
C PRO A 68 28.06 -11.39 -17.78
N LYS A 69 27.45 -12.58 -17.89
CA LYS A 69 27.87 -13.75 -17.10
C LYS A 69 29.28 -14.17 -17.51
N GLN A 70 30.16 -14.34 -16.53
CA GLN A 70 31.52 -14.86 -16.74
C GLN A 70 31.61 -16.30 -16.20
N GLN A 71 32.29 -17.20 -16.91
CA GLN A 71 32.62 -18.52 -16.37
C GLN A 71 33.58 -18.34 -15.20
N HIS A 72 33.29 -18.96 -14.05
CA HIS A 72 34.02 -18.85 -12.78
C HIS A 72 33.89 -17.50 -12.05
N GLU A 73 32.68 -16.94 -12.04
CA GLU A 73 32.35 -15.78 -11.21
C GLU A 73 32.65 -16.04 -9.72
N ASN A 74 33.42 -15.15 -9.10
CA ASN A 74 33.76 -15.20 -7.68
C ASN A 74 33.58 -13.81 -7.04
N LYS A 75 33.61 -13.75 -5.71
CA LYS A 75 33.36 -12.51 -4.95
C LYS A 75 34.31 -11.38 -5.34
N GLU A 76 35.58 -11.69 -5.64
CA GLU A 76 36.59 -10.69 -5.98
C GLU A 76 36.37 -10.12 -7.39
N ILE A 77 35.99 -10.97 -8.36
CA ILE A 77 35.61 -10.55 -9.71
C ILE A 77 34.40 -9.60 -9.66
N LEU A 78 33.38 -9.97 -8.89
CA LEU A 78 32.18 -9.14 -8.71
C LEU A 78 32.51 -7.79 -8.07
N ARG A 79 33.35 -7.80 -7.03
CA ARG A 79 33.83 -6.57 -6.40
C ARG A 79 34.59 -5.68 -7.38
N LYS A 80 35.44 -6.27 -8.24
CA LYS A 80 36.18 -5.55 -9.27
C LYS A 80 35.24 -4.92 -10.30
N ILE A 81 34.23 -5.66 -10.78
CA ILE A 81 33.21 -5.14 -11.71
C ILE A 81 32.49 -3.93 -11.11
N VAL A 82 32.06 -4.01 -9.84
CA VAL A 82 31.39 -2.91 -9.14
C VAL A 82 32.29 -1.69 -8.97
N MET A 83 33.56 -1.90 -8.62
CA MET A 83 34.57 -0.85 -8.51
C MET A 83 34.84 -0.20 -9.87
N ASP A 84 34.91 -0.98 -10.94
CA ASP A 84 35.17 -0.49 -12.29
C ASP A 84 33.96 0.30 -12.83
N ILE A 85 32.72 -0.13 -12.52
CA ILE A 85 31.50 0.64 -12.79
C ILE A 85 31.52 1.97 -12.02
N GLY A 86 31.89 1.95 -10.74
CA GLY A 86 31.96 3.16 -9.91
C GLY A 86 33.04 4.16 -10.36
N LYS A 87 34.16 3.68 -10.92
CA LYS A 87 35.22 4.52 -11.50
C LYS A 87 34.85 5.09 -12.86
N LYS A 88 34.01 4.38 -13.62
CA LYS A 88 33.50 4.86 -14.90
C LYS A 88 32.44 5.92 -14.61
N LYS A 89 32.91 7.16 -14.43
CA LYS A 89 32.18 8.42 -14.51
C LYS A 89 30.80 8.23 -15.18
N ILE A 90 29.74 8.09 -14.37
CA ILE A 90 28.35 7.95 -14.82
C ILE A 90 27.90 9.31 -15.37
N TYR A 91 28.41 9.67 -16.55
CA TYR A 91 27.75 10.58 -17.47
C TYR A 91 27.24 9.64 -18.55
N THR A 92 26.00 9.18 -18.47
CA THR A 92 24.93 9.80 -19.24
C THR A 92 23.60 9.31 -18.66
N LEU A 93 23.06 10.01 -17.67
CA LEU A 93 21.62 10.06 -17.48
C LEU A 93 21.24 11.51 -17.73
N ARG A 94 20.39 11.69 -18.75
CA ARG A 94 19.81 12.95 -19.21
C ARG A 94 19.73 13.97 -18.08
N THR A 95 20.57 14.97 -18.17
CA THR A 95 20.42 16.23 -17.45
C THR A 95 19.09 16.82 -17.85
N GLU A 96 18.07 16.74 -17.00
CA GLU A 96 17.24 17.89 -16.60
C GLU A 96 16.64 17.58 -15.20
N LYS A 97 17.07 18.36 -14.21
CA LYS A 97 16.50 18.51 -12.85
C LYS A 97 16.54 17.32 -11.90
N TYR A 98 17.63 17.14 -11.14
CA TYR A 98 17.56 16.81 -9.70
C TYR A 98 18.81 17.35 -8.98
N GLU A 99 18.65 18.49 -8.31
CA GLU A 99 19.54 18.92 -7.23
C GLU A 99 19.31 18.02 -5.99
N LYS A 100 20.37 17.85 -5.20
CA LYS A 100 20.49 17.07 -3.94
C LYS A 100 20.98 15.63 -4.09
N LEU A 101 22.27 15.51 -4.39
CA LEU A 101 23.09 14.37 -3.95
C LEU A 101 23.90 14.82 -2.73
N LEU A 102 23.40 14.54 -1.53
CA LEU A 102 24.18 14.48 -0.29
C LEU A 102 23.55 13.45 0.65
N ASP A 103 24.40 12.80 1.43
CA ASP A 103 24.14 11.73 2.41
C ASP A 103 24.14 10.28 1.88
N LEU A 104 25.32 9.84 1.45
CA LEU A 104 25.66 8.42 1.35
C LEU A 104 26.06 7.87 2.73
N ASN A 105 25.06 7.26 3.40
CA ASN A 105 25.19 6.50 4.64
C ASN A 105 26.10 5.25 4.47
N PRO A 106 27.03 4.93 5.40
CA PRO A 106 28.07 3.90 5.20
C PRO A 106 27.63 2.42 5.20
N GLN A 107 26.34 2.09 5.36
CA GLN A 107 25.91 0.71 5.67
C GLN A 107 25.25 -0.08 4.52
N LYS A 108 25.45 0.28 3.25
CA LYS A 108 24.77 -0.41 2.12
C LYS A 108 25.42 -1.76 1.76
N LYS A 109 24.70 -2.87 1.95
CA LYS A 109 25.08 -4.22 1.47
C LYS A 109 24.72 -4.42 -0.01
N LEU A 110 25.63 -5.00 -0.78
CA LEU A 110 25.46 -5.33 -2.21
C LEU A 110 24.73 -6.68 -2.40
N ARG A 111 23.75 -6.74 -3.30
CA ARG A 111 23.15 -7.99 -3.79
C ARG A 111 23.18 -7.96 -5.32
N ILE A 112 23.80 -8.98 -5.91
CA ILE A 112 23.91 -9.15 -7.36
C ILE A 112 22.94 -10.26 -7.74
N VAL A 113 22.09 -10.00 -8.74
CA VAL A 113 21.13 -10.98 -9.26
C VAL A 113 21.55 -11.33 -10.68
N PRO A 114 22.04 -12.55 -10.95
CA PRO A 114 22.28 -13.01 -12.30
C PRO A 114 20.94 -13.26 -13.01
N LEU A 115 20.92 -13.05 -14.33
CA LEU A 115 19.79 -13.41 -15.21
C LEU A 115 19.44 -14.90 -15.11
#